data_AF-A0A4Q9VRI8-F1
#
_entry.id   AF-A0A4Q9VRI8-F1
#
_cell.length_a   1.000
_cell.length_b   1.000
_cell.length_c   1.000
_cell.angle_alpha   90.00
_cell.angle_beta   90.00
_cell.angle_gamma   90.00
#
_symmetry.space_group_name_H-M   'P 1'
#
loop_
_entity.id
_entity.type
_entity.pdbx_description
1 polymer ?
#
loop_
_entity_poly.entity_id
_entity_poly.type
_entity_poly.pdbx_seq_one_letter_code
_entity_poly.pdbx_strand_id
1 'polypeptide(L)'
;MKIPPYFQRASEGFYQGALEYGGHTVEDCVGFGVGSVPQSQCPTLLEWLDFLIASPPEVVAEAWSSLRCEYDWEDPEFIRDILRQMRELCAHRVATGGGGMPG
;
A
#
# COMPACT_ATOMS: atom_id res chain seq x y z
N MET A 1 16.92 2.02 2.50
CA MET A 1 16.31 0.68 2.28
C MET A 1 16.08 0.44 0.78
N LYS A 2 16.12 -0.79 0.25
CA LYS A 2 15.73 -1.06 -1.15
C LYS A 2 14.25 -1.41 -1.23
N ILE A 3 13.46 -0.57 -1.91
CA ILE A 3 12.02 -0.76 -2.07
C ILE A 3 11.73 -1.88 -3.09
N PRO A 4 10.88 -2.86 -2.73
CA PRO A 4 10.49 -3.90 -3.67
C PRO A 4 9.47 -3.40 -4.71
N PRO A 5 9.50 -3.92 -5.95
CA PRO A 5 8.67 -3.43 -7.05
C PRO A 5 7.16 -3.65 -6.84
N TYR A 6 6.77 -4.69 -6.09
CA TYR A 6 5.35 -4.93 -5.76
C TYR A 6 4.81 -3.89 -4.77
N PHE A 7 5.66 -3.37 -3.86
CA PHE A 7 5.29 -2.32 -2.93
C PHE A 7 5.25 -0.95 -3.64
N GLN A 8 6.22 -0.69 -4.53
CA GLN A 8 6.16 0.47 -5.42
C GLN A 8 4.85 0.50 -6.21
N ARG A 9 4.48 -0.62 -6.85
CA ARG A 9 3.23 -0.72 -7.60
C ARG A 9 2.01 -0.52 -6.72
N ALA A 10 1.99 -1.12 -5.53
CA ALA A 10 0.89 -0.94 -4.59
C ALA A 10 0.73 0.54 -4.16
N SER A 11 1.80 1.35 -4.18
CA SER A 11 1.73 2.78 -3.91
C SER A 11 1.23 3.64 -5.09
N GLU A 12 1.22 3.10 -6.31
CA GLU A 12 0.74 3.83 -7.50
C GLU A 12 -0.76 4.15 -7.45
N GLY A 13 -1.51 3.54 -6.54
CA GLY A 13 -2.89 3.94 -6.23
C GLY A 13 -3.01 5.36 -5.68
N PHE A 14 -1.92 5.91 -5.14
CA PHE A 14 -1.79 7.29 -4.67
C PHE A 14 -1.13 8.18 -5.74
N TYR A 15 -1.64 8.12 -6.97
CA TYR A 15 -1.16 8.95 -8.07
C TYR A 15 -1.50 10.43 -7.87
N GLN A 16 -0.81 11.28 -8.62
CA GLN A 16 -0.98 12.74 -8.58
C GLN A 16 -2.44 13.16 -8.64
N GLY A 17 -2.88 13.87 -7.59
CA GLY A 17 -4.21 14.45 -7.57
C GLY A 17 -5.35 13.47 -7.31
N ALA A 18 -5.06 12.21 -6.97
CA ALA A 18 -6.08 11.21 -6.66
C ALA A 18 -7.01 11.70 -5.53
N LEU A 19 -6.45 12.29 -4.48
CA LEU A 19 -7.22 12.82 -3.35
C LEU A 19 -7.81 14.20 -3.67
N GLU A 20 -6.99 15.15 -4.15
CA GLU A 20 -7.41 16.56 -4.31
C GLU A 20 -8.37 16.79 -5.49
N TYR A 21 -8.16 16.10 -6.60
CA TYR A 21 -8.88 16.33 -7.85
C TYR A 21 -9.73 15.13 -8.26
N GLY A 22 -9.30 13.91 -7.95
CA GLY A 22 -10.06 12.69 -8.18
C GLY A 22 -11.21 12.51 -7.21
N GLY A 23 -11.19 13.20 -6.06
CA GLY A 23 -12.19 13.03 -4.99
C GLY A 23 -12.15 11.64 -4.37
N HIS A 24 -11.05 10.91 -4.54
CA HIS A 24 -10.86 9.58 -3.97
C HIS A 24 -10.54 9.69 -2.48
N THR A 25 -10.98 8.69 -1.74
CA THR A 25 -10.54 8.50 -0.36
C THR A 25 -9.20 7.77 -0.33
N VAL A 26 -8.53 7.80 0.82
CA VAL A 26 -7.34 6.97 1.06
C VAL A 26 -7.66 5.49 0.83
N GLU A 27 -8.84 5.03 1.25
CA GLU A 27 -9.31 3.66 1.05
C GLU A 27 -9.40 3.29 -0.44
N ASP A 28 -9.97 4.18 -1.26
CA ASP A 28 -10.02 4.00 -2.71
C ASP A 28 -8.61 3.86 -3.31
N CYS A 29 -7.69 4.75 -2.93
CA CYS A 29 -6.29 4.72 -3.37
C CYS A 29 -5.60 3.41 -2.98
N VAL A 30 -5.81 2.93 -1.75
CA VAL A 30 -5.33 1.61 -1.31
C VAL A 30 -5.92 0.51 -2.20
N GLY A 31 -7.22 0.56 -2.46
CA GLY A 31 -7.93 -0.40 -3.33
C GLY A 31 -7.36 -0.46 -4.74
N PHE A 32 -7.12 0.69 -5.37
CA PHE A 32 -6.50 0.79 -6.70
C PHE A 32 -5.07 0.24 -6.69
N GLY A 33 -4.28 0.67 -5.70
CA GLY A 33 -2.89 0.29 -5.54
C GLY A 33 -2.73 -1.22 -5.39
N VAL A 34 -3.34 -1.81 -4.36
CA VAL A 34 -3.33 -3.27 -4.13
C VAL A 34 -3.99 -4.00 -5.29
N GLY A 35 -5.04 -3.42 -5.88
CA GLY A 35 -5.74 -3.88 -7.08
C GLY A 35 -4.80 -4.17 -8.25
N SER A 36 -3.86 -3.27 -8.50
CA SER A 36 -2.90 -3.33 -9.62
C SER A 36 -1.79 -4.39 -9.44
N VAL A 37 -1.58 -4.89 -8.23
CA VAL A 37 -0.54 -5.88 -7.95
C VAL A 37 -0.95 -7.24 -8.51
N PRO A 38 -0.09 -7.91 -9.32
CA PRO A 38 -0.34 -9.26 -9.81
C PRO A 38 -0.58 -10.23 -8.65
N GLN A 39 -1.57 -11.12 -8.82
CA GLN A 39 -1.92 -12.09 -7.78
C GLN A 39 -0.74 -12.96 -7.33
N SER A 40 0.18 -13.29 -8.23
CA SER A 40 1.40 -14.05 -7.93
C SER A 40 2.40 -13.30 -7.02
N GLN A 41 2.26 -11.97 -6.88
CA GLN A 41 3.10 -11.11 -6.05
C GLN A 41 2.44 -10.75 -4.72
N CYS A 42 1.14 -11.02 -4.54
CA CYS A 42 0.42 -10.70 -3.30
C CYS A 42 1.03 -11.36 -2.05
N PRO A 43 1.47 -12.64 -2.05
CA PRO A 43 2.10 -13.22 -0.85
C PRO A 43 3.36 -12.46 -0.39
N THR A 44 4.22 -12.08 -1.33
CA THR A 44 5.46 -11.33 -1.01
C THR A 44 5.16 -9.89 -0.61
N LEU A 45 4.14 -9.26 -1.20
CA LEU A 45 3.66 -7.96 -0.75
C LEU A 45 3.12 -8.04 0.68
N LEU A 46 2.35 -9.08 1.02
CA LEU A 46 1.81 -9.28 2.37
C LEU A 46 2.93 -9.41 3.41
N GLU A 47 3.94 -10.24 3.15
CA GLU A 47 5.12 -10.37 4.02
C GLU A 47 5.85 -9.03 4.24
N TRP A 48 5.99 -8.24 3.17
CA TRP A 48 6.62 -6.93 3.25
C TRP A 48 5.80 -5.92 4.06
N LEU A 49 4.47 -5.93 3.91
CA LEU A 49 3.57 -5.09 4.69
C LEU A 49 3.60 -5.47 6.18
N ASP A 50 3.60 -6.78 6.49
CA ASP A 50 3.76 -7.28 7.86
C ASP A 50 5.08 -6.80 8.48
N PHE A 51 6.17 -6.85 7.72
CA PHE A 51 7.47 -6.32 8.16
C PHE A 51 7.42 -4.82 8.46
N LEU A 52 6.87 -3.99 7.56
CA LEU A 52 6.81 -2.53 7.76
C LEU A 52 5.91 -2.17 8.96
N ILE A 53 4.76 -2.82 9.11
CA ILE A 53 3.84 -2.55 10.24
C ILE A 53 4.52 -2.85 11.59
N ALA A 54 5.34 -3.90 11.65
CA ALA A 54 6.09 -4.27 12.85
C ALA A 54 7.40 -3.47 13.04
N SER A 55 7.82 -2.69 12.03
CA SER A 55 9.08 -1.97 12.06
C SER A 55 8.98 -0.64 12.83
N PRO A 56 10.10 -0.10 13.34
CA PRO A 56 10.13 1.21 13.96
C PRO A 56 9.61 2.35 13.05
N PRO A 57 9.05 3.45 13.61
CA PRO A 57 8.48 4.55 12.84
C PRO A 57 9.43 5.14 11.78
N GLU A 58 10.72 5.24 12.09
CA GLU A 58 11.74 5.76 11.18
C GLU A 58 11.90 4.88 9.93
N VAL A 59 11.72 3.57 10.07
CA VAL A 59 11.79 2.62 8.95
C VAL A 59 10.54 2.73 8.08
N VAL A 60 9.38 2.92 8.71
CA VAL A 60 8.10 3.13 8.00
C VAL A 60 8.14 4.42 7.18
N ALA A 61 8.57 5.52 7.81
CA ALA A 61 8.72 6.81 7.15
C ALA A 61 9.75 6.74 6.00
N GLU A 62 10.93 6.16 6.24
CA GLU A 62 11.95 5.99 5.20
C GLU A 62 11.41 5.17 4.02
N ALA A 63 10.71 4.07 4.30
CA ALA A 63 10.14 3.22 3.26
C ALA A 63 9.10 3.97 2.42
N TRP A 64 8.24 4.76 3.07
CA TRP A 64 7.20 5.54 2.42
C TRP A 64 7.78 6.66 1.54
N SER A 65 8.63 7.52 2.11
CA SER A 65 9.24 8.63 1.36
C SER A 65 10.11 8.13 0.19
N SER A 66 10.67 6.92 0.30
CA SER A 66 11.42 6.28 -0.79
C SER A 66 10.56 5.91 -2.01
N LEU A 67 9.24 5.80 -1.86
CA LEU A 67 8.31 5.51 -2.97
C LEU A 67 8.18 6.67 -3.94
N ARG A 68 8.61 7.88 -3.54
CA ARG A 68 8.34 9.15 -4.26
C ARG A 68 6.86 9.32 -4.58
N CYS A 69 6.00 8.83 -3.67
CA CYS A 69 4.58 9.15 -3.70
C CYS A 69 4.42 10.67 -3.54
N GLU A 70 3.46 11.26 -4.24
CA GLU A 70 3.21 12.71 -4.11
C GLU A 70 2.64 13.10 -2.74
N TYR A 71 2.15 12.11 -2.00
CA TYR A 71 1.65 12.26 -0.65
C TYR A 71 2.72 11.81 0.35
N ASP A 72 3.59 12.74 0.73
CA ASP A 72 4.63 12.52 1.76
C ASP A 72 4.05 12.88 3.13
N TRP A 73 3.35 11.92 3.75
CA TRP A 73 2.78 12.13 5.09
C TRP A 73 3.89 12.08 6.14
N GLU A 74 3.94 13.12 6.97
CA GLU A 74 4.98 13.25 8.01
C GLU A 74 4.75 12.33 9.22
N ASP A 75 3.50 11.86 9.43
CA ASP A 75 3.13 11.01 10.56
C ASP A 75 3.29 9.51 10.22
N PRO A 76 4.25 8.80 10.82
CA PRO A 76 4.46 7.37 10.57
C PRO A 76 3.29 6.49 11.04
N GLU A 77 2.51 6.92 12.03
CA GLU A 77 1.33 6.14 12.47
C GLU A 77 0.20 6.23 11.44
N PHE A 78 0.01 7.38 10.81
CA PHE A 78 -0.92 7.52 9.69
C PHE A 78 -0.49 6.64 8.51
N ILE A 79 0.81 6.63 8.17
CA ILE A 79 1.34 5.71 7.16
C ILE A 79 1.07 4.25 7.55
N ARG A 80 1.28 3.86 8.82
CA ARG A 80 0.98 2.50 9.28
C ARG A 80 -0.49 2.13 9.11
N ASP A 81 -1.42 3.04 9.31
CA ASP A 81 -2.84 2.77 9.09
C ASP A 81 -3.13 2.47 7.62
N ILE A 82 -2.47 3.16 6.70
CA ILE A 82 -2.54 2.86 5.26
C ILE A 82 -1.94 1.48 4.97
N LEU A 83 -0.77 1.18 5.54
CA LEU A 83 -0.14 -0.14 5.38
C LEU A 83 -1.03 -1.27 5.93
N ARG A 84 -1.74 -1.05 7.03
CA ARG A 84 -2.73 -2.00 7.59
C ARG A 84 -3.88 -2.24 6.62
N GLN A 85 -4.44 -1.19 6.01
CA GLN A 85 -5.48 -1.33 4.99
C GLN A 85 -4.97 -2.09 3.76
N MET A 86 -3.78 -1.75 3.27
CA MET A 86 -3.14 -2.48 2.16
C MET A 86 -2.97 -3.96 2.51
N ARG A 87 -2.55 -4.25 3.74
CA ARG A 87 -2.31 -5.61 4.25
C ARG A 87 -3.61 -6.40 4.30
N GLU A 88 -4.71 -5.83 4.80
CA GLU A 88 -6.02 -6.49 4.86
C GLU A 88 -6.51 -6.91 3.47
N LEU A 89 -6.47 -5.99 2.51
CA LEU A 89 -6.86 -6.28 1.12
C LEU A 89 -5.93 -7.29 0.46
N CYS A 90 -4.63 -7.19 0.70
CA CYS A 90 -3.65 -8.13 0.17
C CYS A 90 -3.85 -9.54 0.76
N ALA A 91 -4.09 -9.64 2.07
CA ALA A 91 -4.37 -10.90 2.77
C ALA A 91 -5.65 -11.55 2.25
N HIS A 92 -6.71 -10.76 2.04
CA HIS A 92 -7.93 -11.26 1.42
C HIS A 92 -7.65 -11.84 0.04
N ARG A 93 -6.94 -11.11 -0.82
CA ARG A 93 -6.57 -11.59 -2.15
C ARG A 93 -5.74 -12.87 -2.11
N VAL A 94 -4.77 -12.98 -1.20
CA VAL A 94 -3.97 -14.19 -1.01
C VAL A 94 -4.89 -15.36 -0.63
N ALA A 95 -5.82 -15.16 0.29
CA ALA A 95 -6.75 -16.20 0.75
C ALA A 95 -7.74 -16.65 -0.35
N THR A 96 -8.20 -15.74 -1.21
CA THR A 96 -9.19 -16.04 -2.26
C THR A 96 -8.58 -16.41 -3.62
N GLY A 97 -7.26 -16.36 -3.77
CA GLY A 97 -6.59 -16.56 -5.06
C GLY A 97 -6.85 -15.45 -6.07
N GLY A 98 -7.26 -14.26 -5.62
CA GLY A 98 -7.54 -13.09 -6.47
C GLY A 98 -8.99 -12.99 -6.97
N GLY A 99 -9.90 -13.80 -6.42
CA GLY A 99 -11.32 -13.72 -6.70
C GLY A 99 -11.98 -12.54 -5.98
N GLY A 100 -12.19 -11.44 -6.71
CA GLY A 100 -13.19 -10.41 -6.40
C GLY A 100 -12.73 -9.27 -5.50
N MET A 101 -12.62 -8.07 -6.08
CA MET A 101 -12.84 -6.84 -5.33
C MET A 101 -14.35 -6.80 -5.00
N PRO A 102 -14.80 -6.67 -3.73
CA PRO A 102 -16.18 -6.31 -3.45
C PRO A 102 -16.40 -4.91 -4.02
N GLY A 103 -17.38 -4.76 -4.91
CA GLY A 103 -17.82 -3.46 -5.40
C GLY A 103 -18.70 -2.72 -4.41
#